data_AF-A0A6V8IH65-F1
#
_entry.id   AF-A0A6V8IH65-F1
#
_cell.length_a   1.000
_cell.length_b   1.000
_cell.length_c   1.000
_cell.angle_alpha   90.00
_cell.angle_beta   90.00
_cell.angle_gamma   90.00
#
_symmetry.space_group_name_H-M   'P 1'
#
loop_
_entity.id
_entity.type
_entity.pdbx_description
1 polymer ?
#
loop_
_entity_poly.entity_id
_entity_poly.type
_entity_poly.pdbx_seq_one_letter_code
_entity_poly.pdbx_strand_id
1 'polypeptide(L)'
;MAPVPFVALFLAGLIFWSFFEYIGHRFLFHLNLSHEIGQRFIFLIHGNHHEEPGEKLRNMMPLSVTLPLGGLLWGLAHVLGGHKGTTFFLGFLAGYIAYDLVHYACHQYRPKRGILRKLRRHHLIHHYAAPEKNFAVSNDIWDRVFHTRPDVLPEAYADRT
;
A
#
# COMPACT_ATOMS: atom_id res chain seq x y z
N MET A 1 -2.72 17.16 31.41
CA MET A 1 -2.10 16.70 30.14
C MET A 1 -2.44 17.70 29.05
N ALA A 2 -1.47 18.22 28.32
CA ALA A 2 -1.74 19.14 27.20
C ALA A 2 -2.57 18.42 26.12
N PRO A 3 -3.51 19.11 25.44
CA PRO A 3 -4.23 18.51 24.33
C PRO A 3 -3.22 18.12 23.24
N VAL A 4 -3.22 16.85 22.83
CA VAL A 4 -2.44 16.44 21.65
C VAL A 4 -3.07 17.15 20.45
N PRO A 5 -2.30 17.94 19.67
CA PRO A 5 -2.86 18.67 18.55
C PRO A 5 -3.47 17.70 17.53
N PHE A 6 -4.63 18.05 16.98
CA PHE A 6 -5.29 17.30 15.90
C PHE A 6 -4.31 16.91 14.78
N VAL A 7 -3.49 17.87 14.35
CA VAL A 7 -2.48 17.69 13.30
C VAL A 7 -1.48 16.58 13.65
N ALA A 8 -1.04 16.48 14.89
CA ALA A 8 -0.08 15.44 15.30
C ALA A 8 -0.70 14.04 15.24
N LEU A 9 -1.94 13.87 15.70
CA LEU A 9 -2.66 12.60 15.64
C LEU A 9 -2.98 12.20 14.20
N PHE A 10 -3.40 13.15 13.37
CA PHE A 10 -3.65 12.93 11.95
C PHE A 10 -2.37 12.49 11.22
N LEU A 11 -1.25 13.20 11.42
CA LEU A 11 0.04 12.83 10.82
C LEU A 11 0.54 11.47 11.32
N ALA A 12 0.33 11.15 12.61
CA ALA A 12 0.64 9.83 13.15
C ALA A 12 -0.15 8.73 12.44
N GLY A 13 -1.45 8.94 12.19
CA GLY A 13 -2.28 8.02 11.42
C GLY A 13 -1.80 7.82 10.00
N LEU A 14 -1.44 8.91 9.31
CA LEU A 14 -0.92 8.88 7.95
C LEU A 14 0.40 8.13 7.85
N ILE A 15 1.33 8.38 8.78
CA ILE A 15 2.60 7.65 8.83
C ILE A 15 2.37 6.18 9.15
N PHE A 16 1.46 5.89 10.08
CA PHE A 16 1.11 4.52 10.45
C PHE A 16 0.48 3.76 9.28
N TRP A 17 -0.35 4.42 8.45
CA TRP A 17 -0.84 3.82 7.20
C TRP A 17 0.32 3.35 6.33
N SER A 18 1.36 4.18 6.11
CA SER A 18 2.48 3.78 5.24
C SER A 18 3.20 2.52 5.73
N PHE A 19 3.24 2.30 7.05
CA PHE A 19 3.77 1.08 7.64
C PHE A 19 2.80 -0.09 7.46
N PHE A 20 1.51 0.14 7.70
CA PHE A 20 0.45 -0.84 7.52
C PHE A 20 0.37 -1.34 6.07
N GLU A 21 0.49 -0.43 5.10
CA GLU A 21 0.64 -0.71 3.67
C GLU A 21 1.78 -1.71 3.42
N TYR A 22 2.98 -1.40 3.92
CA TYR A 22 4.15 -2.26 3.74
C TYR A 22 3.93 -3.67 4.31
N ILE A 23 3.42 -3.76 5.55
CA ILE A 23 3.16 -5.05 6.20
C ILE A 23 2.06 -5.83 5.48
N GLY A 24 0.96 -5.16 5.12
CA GLY A 24 -0.16 -5.77 4.40
C GLY A 24 0.28 -6.29 3.03
N HIS A 25 0.98 -5.47 2.25
CA HIS A 25 1.46 -5.88 0.93
C HIS A 25 2.46 -7.04 1.03
N ARG A 26 3.42 -6.97 1.95
CA ARG A 26 4.44 -8.02 2.10
C ARG A 26 3.91 -9.35 2.61
N PHE A 27 3.10 -9.33 3.66
CA PHE A 27 2.76 -10.55 4.40
C PHE A 27 1.35 -11.05 4.16
N LEU A 28 0.38 -10.17 3.86
CA LEU A 28 -1.01 -10.56 3.61
C LEU A 28 -1.26 -10.73 2.12
N PHE A 29 -0.94 -9.72 1.31
CA PHE A 29 -1.30 -9.72 -0.11
C PHE A 29 -0.50 -10.73 -0.94
N HIS A 30 0.72 -11.06 -0.49
CA HIS A 30 1.58 -12.09 -1.07
C HIS A 30 1.54 -13.43 -0.31
N LEU A 31 0.55 -13.61 0.58
CA LEU A 31 0.40 -14.87 1.31
C LEU A 31 0.03 -16.02 0.37
N ASN A 32 0.78 -17.12 0.41
CA ASN A 32 0.46 -18.31 -0.35
C ASN A 32 -0.33 -19.31 0.52
N LEU A 33 -1.64 -19.40 0.27
CA LEU A 33 -2.54 -20.30 0.99
C LEU A 33 -2.84 -21.56 0.14
N SER A 34 -2.90 -22.73 0.80
CA SER A 34 -3.15 -24.01 0.12
C SER A 34 -4.63 -24.32 -0.09
N HIS A 35 -5.52 -23.74 0.71
CA HIS A 35 -6.97 -23.99 0.62
C HIS A 35 -7.67 -22.98 -0.31
N GLU A 36 -8.66 -23.46 -1.07
CA GLU A 36 -9.33 -22.74 -2.15
C GLU A 36 -9.91 -21.38 -1.73
N ILE A 37 -10.63 -21.31 -0.61
CA ILE A 37 -11.20 -20.05 -0.09
C ILE A 37 -10.10 -19.00 0.15
N GLY A 38 -8.96 -19.44 0.71
CA GLY A 38 -7.82 -18.57 0.95
C GLY A 38 -7.22 -18.04 -0.35
N GLN A 39 -7.03 -18.92 -1.33
CA GLN A 39 -6.54 -18.52 -2.66
C GLN A 39 -7.46 -17.51 -3.34
N ARG A 40 -8.78 -17.74 -3.29
CA ARG A 40 -9.77 -16.80 -3.84
C ARG A 40 -9.73 -15.45 -3.13
N PHE A 41 -9.55 -15.44 -1.81
CA PHE A 41 -9.42 -14.20 -1.05
C PHE A 41 -8.16 -13.42 -1.44
N ILE A 42 -6.99 -14.08 -1.48
CA ILE A 42 -5.73 -13.45 -1.91
C ILE A 42 -5.83 -12.97 -3.37
N PHE A 43 -6.46 -13.76 -4.23
CA PHE A 43 -6.72 -13.37 -5.62
C PHE A 43 -7.58 -12.12 -5.70
N LEU A 44 -8.66 -12.02 -4.92
CA LEU A 44 -9.55 -10.86 -4.87
C LEU A 44 -8.83 -9.58 -4.44
N ILE A 45 -7.99 -9.65 -3.41
CA ILE A 45 -7.35 -8.46 -2.84
C ILE A 45 -6.07 -8.03 -3.54
N HIS A 46 -5.39 -8.94 -4.26
CA HIS A 46 -4.09 -8.64 -4.88
C HIS A 46 -3.69 -9.53 -6.05
N GLY A 47 -3.97 -10.84 -6.02
CA GLY A 47 -3.50 -11.77 -7.06
C GLY A 47 -4.00 -11.42 -8.47
N ASN A 48 -5.25 -10.97 -8.59
CA ASN A 48 -5.83 -10.53 -9.86
C ASN A 48 -5.08 -9.33 -10.47
N HIS A 49 -4.54 -8.45 -9.61
CA HIS A 49 -3.76 -7.31 -10.03
C HIS A 49 -2.39 -7.74 -10.57
N HIS A 50 -1.73 -8.70 -9.94
CA HIS A 50 -0.47 -9.25 -10.43
C HIS A 50 -0.62 -10.05 -11.73
N GLU A 51 -1.77 -10.69 -11.93
CA GLU A 51 -2.07 -11.42 -13.17
C GLU A 51 -2.26 -10.45 -14.35
N GLU A 52 -2.96 -9.33 -14.14
CA GLU A 52 -3.22 -8.33 -15.17
C GLU A 52 -2.99 -6.89 -14.68
N PRO A 53 -1.73 -6.44 -14.52
CA PRO A 53 -1.41 -5.16 -13.87
C PRO A 53 -1.92 -3.93 -14.62
N GLY A 54 -2.07 -4.04 -15.94
CA GLY A 54 -2.52 -2.96 -16.81
C GLY A 54 -4.04 -2.73 -16.77
N GLU A 55 -4.83 -3.66 -16.25
CA GLU A 55 -6.28 -3.55 -16.25
C GLU A 55 -6.76 -2.54 -15.19
N LYS A 56 -7.46 -1.49 -15.64
CA LYS A 56 -7.79 -0.31 -14.82
C LYS A 56 -8.67 -0.64 -13.63
N LEU A 57 -9.56 -1.62 -13.79
CA LEU A 57 -10.51 -2.00 -12.74
C LEU A 57 -9.91 -2.96 -11.69
N ARG A 58 -8.67 -3.40 -11.89
CA ARG A 58 -7.97 -4.36 -11.04
C ARG A 58 -6.86 -3.76 -10.19
N ASN A 59 -6.65 -2.43 -10.24
CA ASN A 59 -5.56 -1.78 -9.49
C ASN A 59 -5.94 -1.43 -8.05
N MET A 60 -7.21 -1.12 -7.77
CA MET A 60 -7.66 -0.66 -6.46
C MET A 60 -8.33 -1.79 -5.68
N MET A 61 -8.25 -1.71 -4.35
CA MET A 61 -8.97 -2.63 -3.48
C MET A 61 -10.49 -2.47 -3.68
N PRO A 62 -11.26 -3.56 -3.85
CA PRO A 62 -12.70 -3.47 -4.02
C PRO A 62 -13.37 -2.89 -2.77
N LEU A 63 -14.39 -2.05 -2.97
CA LEU A 63 -15.14 -1.42 -1.85
C LEU A 63 -15.77 -2.43 -0.90
N SER A 64 -16.10 -3.63 -1.39
CA SER A 64 -16.60 -4.75 -0.57
C SER A 64 -15.58 -5.23 0.47
N VAL A 65 -14.28 -4.98 0.27
CA VAL A 65 -13.21 -5.25 1.24
C VAL A 65 -12.91 -3.99 2.04
N THR A 66 -12.70 -2.86 1.36
CA THR A 66 -12.29 -1.61 1.99
C THR A 66 -13.31 -1.05 2.97
N LEU A 67 -14.61 -1.04 2.64
CA LEU A 67 -15.62 -0.41 3.52
C LEU A 67 -15.82 -1.20 4.82
N PRO A 68 -16.00 -2.54 4.81
CA PRO A 68 -16.12 -3.29 6.06
C PRO A 68 -14.86 -3.22 6.92
N LEU A 69 -13.68 -3.37 6.32
CA LEU A 69 -12.41 -3.30 7.04
C LEU A 69 -12.17 -1.89 7.60
N GLY A 70 -12.44 -0.85 6.81
CA GLY A 70 -12.35 0.55 7.24
C GLY A 70 -13.29 0.86 8.40
N GLY A 71 -14.54 0.39 8.34
CA GLY A 71 -15.50 0.52 9.43
C GLY A 71 -15.04 -0.18 10.71
N LEU A 72 -14.50 -1.39 10.60
CA LEU A 72 -13.94 -2.13 11.73
C LEU A 72 -12.75 -1.40 12.36
N LEU A 73 -11.79 -0.95 11.55
CA LEU A 73 -10.60 -0.24 12.03
C LEU A 73 -10.95 1.12 12.64
N TRP A 74 -11.90 1.85 12.07
CA TRP A 74 -12.42 3.08 12.66
C TRP A 74 -13.10 2.83 14.00
N GLY A 75 -13.99 1.83 14.08
CA GLY A 75 -14.67 1.45 15.31
C GLY A 75 -13.68 1.08 16.41
N LEU A 76 -12.67 0.27 16.07
CA LEU A 76 -11.59 -0.08 17.00
C LEU A 76 -10.82 1.15 17.48
N ALA A 77 -10.40 2.03 16.56
CA ALA A 77 -9.70 3.26 16.91
C ALA A 77 -10.56 4.15 17.82
N HIS A 78 -11.86 4.27 17.52
CA HIS A 78 -12.79 5.05 18.32
C HIS A 78 -13.02 4.46 19.73
N VAL A 79 -13.17 3.14 19.86
CA VAL A 79 -13.33 2.49 21.17
C VAL A 79 -12.08 2.66 22.03
N LEU A 80 -10.88 2.55 21.43
CA LEU A 80 -9.62 2.67 22.16
C LEU A 80 -9.23 4.12 22.50
N GLY A 81 -9.60 5.09 21.66
CA GLY A 81 -9.08 6.46 21.74
C GLY A 81 -10.12 7.57 21.66
N GLY A 82 -11.42 7.26 21.61
CA GLY A 82 -12.51 8.21 21.40
C GLY A 82 -12.28 9.11 20.17
N HIS A 83 -12.51 10.41 20.32
CA HIS A 83 -12.25 11.40 19.26
C HIS A 83 -10.79 11.47 18.82
N LYS A 84 -9.83 11.17 19.70
CA LYS A 84 -8.41 11.12 19.33
C LYS A 84 -8.13 9.94 18.41
N GLY A 85 -8.71 8.79 18.72
CA GLY A 85 -8.65 7.59 17.88
C GLY A 85 -9.32 7.81 16.52
N THR A 86 -10.47 8.48 16.48
CA THR A 86 -11.09 8.92 15.22
C THR A 86 -10.18 9.86 14.42
N THR A 87 -9.54 10.83 15.08
CA THR A 87 -8.59 11.75 14.41
C THR A 87 -7.41 10.99 13.79
N PHE A 88 -6.84 10.04 14.53
CA PHE A 88 -5.80 9.14 14.01
C PHE A 88 -6.31 8.35 12.80
N PHE A 89 -7.51 7.76 12.89
CA PHE A 89 -8.10 7.01 11.78
C PHE A 89 -8.30 7.87 10.54
N LEU A 90 -8.69 9.15 10.67
CA LEU A 90 -8.81 10.05 9.52
C LEU A 90 -7.46 10.24 8.80
N GLY A 91 -6.36 10.33 9.55
CA GLY A 91 -5.01 10.34 9.00
C GLY A 91 -4.66 9.03 8.29
N PHE A 92 -4.99 7.90 8.92
CA PHE A 92 -4.80 6.56 8.35
C PHE A 92 -5.57 6.39 7.04
N LEU A 93 -6.85 6.80 7.01
CA LEU A 93 -7.71 6.75 5.82
C LEU A 93 -7.18 7.66 4.71
N ALA A 94 -6.70 8.86 5.05
CA ALA A 94 -6.07 9.74 4.07
C ALA A 94 -4.80 9.10 3.47
N GLY A 95 -4.01 8.40 4.27
CA GLY A 95 -2.90 7.59 3.81
C GLY A 95 -3.35 6.51 2.81
N TYR A 96 -4.39 5.74 3.16
CA TYR A 96 -4.96 4.70 2.29
C TYR A 96 -5.43 5.24 0.94
N ILE A 97 -6.17 6.35 0.94
CA ILE A 97 -6.63 6.98 -0.30
C ILE A 97 -5.43 7.45 -1.14
N ALA A 98 -4.42 8.06 -0.51
CA ALA A 98 -3.21 8.48 -1.21
C ALA A 98 -2.46 7.27 -1.81
N TYR A 99 -2.38 6.16 -1.08
CA TYR A 99 -1.83 4.89 -1.57
C TYR A 99 -2.56 4.41 -2.83
N ASP A 100 -3.89 4.27 -2.79
CA ASP A 100 -4.67 3.77 -3.94
C ASP A 100 -4.49 4.67 -5.17
N LEU A 101 -4.45 5.99 -4.98
CA LEU A 101 -4.21 6.94 -6.06
C LEU A 101 -2.80 6.82 -6.64
N VAL A 102 -1.77 6.70 -5.79
CA VAL A 102 -0.38 6.52 -6.23
C VAL A 102 -0.19 5.18 -6.93
N HIS A 103 -0.78 4.12 -6.39
CA HIS A 103 -0.71 2.77 -6.94
C HIS A 103 -1.37 2.71 -8.32
N TYR A 104 -2.60 3.23 -8.44
CA TYR A 104 -3.27 3.39 -9.72
C TYR A 104 -2.42 4.20 -10.70
N ALA A 105 -1.86 5.31 -10.25
CA ALA A 105 -1.04 6.17 -11.10
C ALA A 105 0.26 5.50 -11.57
N CYS A 106 0.85 4.59 -10.79
CA CYS A 106 2.01 3.81 -11.19
C CYS A 106 1.73 2.92 -12.41
N HIS A 107 0.52 2.35 -12.49
CA HIS A 107 0.12 1.50 -13.62
C HIS A 107 -0.40 2.30 -14.80
N GLN A 108 -1.23 3.31 -14.53
CA GLN A 108 -2.05 3.95 -15.55
C GLN A 108 -1.41 5.20 -16.16
N TYR A 109 -0.43 5.81 -15.48
CA TYR A 109 0.29 6.97 -16.01
C TYR A 109 1.77 6.67 -16.28
N ARG A 110 2.37 7.45 -17.17
CA ARG A 110 3.80 7.37 -17.54
C ARG A 110 4.53 8.68 -17.20
N PRO A 111 4.67 9.02 -15.90
CA PRO A 111 5.37 10.22 -15.46
C PRO A 111 6.82 10.21 -15.97
N LYS A 112 7.24 11.34 -16.55
CA LYS A 112 8.59 11.49 -17.12
C LYS A 112 9.64 11.90 -16.08
N ARG A 113 9.25 12.53 -14.97
CA ARG A 113 10.13 13.09 -13.93
C ARG A 113 9.44 13.08 -12.56
N GLY A 114 10.19 13.40 -11.50
CA GLY A 114 9.66 13.60 -10.15
C GLY A 114 9.44 12.32 -9.34
N ILE A 115 8.79 12.47 -8.18
CA ILE A 115 8.57 11.41 -7.19
C ILE A 115 7.74 10.25 -7.80
N LEU A 116 6.66 10.56 -8.50
CA LEU A 116 5.80 9.54 -9.10
C LEU A 116 6.54 8.66 -10.13
N ARG A 117 7.53 9.18 -10.88
CA ARG A 117 8.40 8.36 -11.74
C ARG A 117 9.20 7.34 -10.92
N LYS A 118 9.73 7.75 -9.78
CA LYS A 118 10.51 6.88 -8.89
C LYS A 118 9.62 5.78 -8.30
N LEU A 119 8.45 6.15 -7.77
CA LEU A 119 7.48 5.21 -7.21
C LEU A 119 6.95 4.24 -8.27
N ARG A 120 6.63 4.74 -9.46
CA ARG A 120 6.27 3.90 -10.60
C ARG A 120 7.36 2.89 -10.92
N ARG A 121 8.61 3.32 -11.06
CA ARG A 121 9.72 2.40 -11.33
C ARG A 121 9.86 1.35 -10.22
N HIS A 122 9.83 1.79 -8.96
CA HIS A 122 9.88 0.91 -7.78
C HIS A 122 8.80 -0.18 -7.84
N HIS A 123 7.56 0.22 -8.08
CA HIS A 123 6.42 -0.68 -8.13
C HIS A 123 6.36 -1.55 -9.39
N LEU A 124 6.79 -1.07 -10.55
CA LEU A 124 6.84 -1.92 -11.75
C LEU A 124 7.95 -2.97 -11.68
N ILE A 125 9.04 -2.70 -10.98
CA ILE A 125 10.06 -3.73 -10.68
C ILE A 125 9.45 -4.84 -9.82
N HIS A 126 8.61 -4.50 -8.85
CA HIS A 126 7.85 -5.49 -8.09
C HIS A 126 6.99 -6.39 -9.00
N HIS A 127 6.23 -5.81 -9.92
CA HIS A 127 5.37 -6.59 -10.82
C HIS A 127 6.13 -7.49 -11.80
N TYR A 128 7.21 -6.99 -12.40
CA TYR A 128 7.80 -7.61 -13.59
C TYR A 128 9.17 -8.22 -13.40
N ALA A 129 9.85 -7.94 -12.29
CA ALA A 129 11.25 -8.35 -12.10
C ALA A 129 11.49 -9.06 -10.76
N ALA A 130 10.89 -8.57 -9.67
CA ALA A 130 11.09 -9.13 -8.33
C ALA A 130 9.81 -9.01 -7.48
N PRO A 131 8.80 -9.88 -7.69
CA PRO A 131 7.54 -9.88 -6.93
C PRO A 131 7.70 -10.05 -5.42
N GLU A 132 8.83 -10.59 -4.98
CA GLU A 132 9.21 -10.77 -3.57
C GLU A 132 10.00 -9.58 -2.98
N LYS A 133 10.07 -8.44 -3.69
CA LYS A 133 10.78 -7.22 -3.31
C LYS A 133 9.92 -5.97 -3.56
N ASN A 134 10.31 -4.80 -3.06
CA ASN A 134 9.66 -3.50 -3.29
C ASN A 134 8.16 -3.51 -2.92
N PHE A 135 7.85 -3.82 -1.66
CA PHE A 135 6.47 -3.94 -1.19
C PHE A 135 5.78 -2.61 -0.88
N ALA A 136 6.52 -1.54 -0.59
CA ALA A 136 5.91 -0.24 -0.39
C ALA A 136 5.64 0.46 -1.74
N VAL A 137 4.49 1.11 -1.87
CA VAL A 137 4.02 1.77 -3.10
C VAL A 137 3.98 3.28 -2.93
N SER A 138 3.52 3.78 -1.78
CA SER A 138 3.39 5.22 -1.49
C SER A 138 4.75 5.91 -1.28
N ASN A 139 5.73 5.16 -0.78
CA ASN A 139 7.11 5.55 -0.60
C ASN A 139 7.98 4.28 -0.57
N ASP A 140 9.31 4.40 -0.46
CA ASP A 140 10.22 3.25 -0.37
C ASP A 140 11.00 3.22 0.96
N ILE A 141 10.50 3.90 2.00
CA ILE A 141 11.18 3.99 3.30
C ILE A 141 11.22 2.61 3.95
N TRP A 142 10.10 1.91 4.01
CA TRP A 142 10.00 0.61 4.69
C TRP A 142 10.80 -0.48 3.97
N ASP A 143 10.87 -0.47 2.64
CA ASP A 143 11.74 -1.37 1.90
C ASP A 143 13.23 -1.14 2.17
N ARG A 144 13.64 0.10 2.46
CA ARG A 144 15.02 0.38 2.89
C ARG A 144 15.25 -0.10 4.33
N VAL A 145 14.32 0.19 5.23
CA VAL A 145 14.41 -0.18 6.66
C VAL A 145 14.49 -1.71 6.83
N PHE A 146 13.71 -2.46 6.05
CA PHE A 146 13.63 -3.91 6.14
C PHE A 146 14.41 -4.65 5.05
N HIS A 147 15.24 -3.95 4.28
CA HIS A 147 16.09 -4.51 3.23
C HIS A 147 15.35 -5.38 2.21
N THR A 148 14.17 -4.93 1.77
CA THR A 148 13.35 -5.62 0.75
C THR A 148 13.44 -4.99 -0.63
N ARG A 149 14.46 -4.18 -0.90
CA ARG A 149 14.80 -3.74 -2.27
C ARG A 149 15.59 -4.83 -3.00
N PRO A 150 15.50 -4.90 -4.34
CA PRO A 150 16.32 -5.82 -5.13
C PRO A 150 17.79 -5.35 -5.15
N ASP A 151 18.71 -6.29 -4.95
CA ASP A 151 20.16 -6.03 -4.94
C ASP A 151 20.71 -5.83 -6.36
N VAL A 152 20.12 -6.53 -7.34
CA VAL A 152 20.46 -6.45 -8.75
C VAL A 152 19.17 -6.25 -9.53
N LEU A 153 19.16 -5.24 -10.41
CA LEU A 153 18.05 -5.01 -11.33
C LEU A 153 18.37 -5.70 -12.66
N PRO A 154 17.40 -6.34 -13.31
CA PRO A 154 17.58 -6.78 -14.69
C PRO A 154 17.95 -5.58 -15.57
N GLU A 155 18.83 -5.79 -16.57
CA GLU A 155 19.36 -4.73 -17.45
C GLU A 155 18.26 -3.82 -18.04
N ALA A 156 17.11 -4.39 -18.40
CA ALA A 156 15.93 -3.65 -18.89
C ALA A 156 15.45 -2.53 -17.94
N TYR A 157 15.83 -2.59 -16.66
CA TYR A 157 15.50 -1.63 -15.61
C TYR A 157 16.73 -0.89 -15.03
N ALA A 158 17.96 -1.24 -15.46
CA ALA A 158 19.22 -0.67 -14.97
C ALA A 158 19.49 0.76 -15.53
N ASP A 159 19.25 0.97 -16.83
CA ASP A 159 19.55 2.23 -17.57
C ASP A 159 18.52 3.37 -17.38
N ARG A 160 17.65 3.27 -16.38
CA ARG A 160 16.63 4.30 -16.09
C ARG A 160 16.81 4.96 -14.73
N THR A 161 18.05 5.00 -14.23
CA THR A 161 18.41 5.73 -13.02
C THR A 161 18.37 7.24 -13.25
#